data_AF-R5J3X0-F1
#
_entry.id   AF-R5J3X0-F1
#
_cell.length_a   1.000
_cell.length_b   1.000
_cell.length_c   1.000
_cell.angle_alpha   90.00
_cell.angle_beta   90.00
_cell.angle_gamma   90.00
#
_symmetry.space_group_name_H-M   'P 1'
#
loop_
_entity.id
_entity.type
_entity.pdbx_description
1 polymer ?
#
loop_
_entity_poly.entity_id
_entity_poly.type
_entity_poly.pdbx_seq_one_letter_code
_entity_poly.pdbx_strand_id
1 'polypeptide(L)'
;MERIRDRANAERYDRMIQKREEEIAAAKKQIEELQNISAVLRDRQTKLKRDISMIDDILAEGAMTEAHLRMLVEKIYVQETDGKLSLDIQIKAPFRTHLDVYENGTLTERYGALDFDWDRLARLLYGDGLVG
;
A
#
# COMPACT_ATOMS: atom_id res chain seq x y z
N MET A 1 56.42 -2.11 -36.82
CA MET A 1 55.08 -1.54 -37.13
C MET A 1 53.91 -2.43 -36.71
N GLU A 2 54.14 -3.71 -36.37
CA GLU A 2 53.09 -4.67 -35.98
C GLU A 2 52.59 -4.47 -34.54
N ARG A 3 53.47 -4.10 -33.60
CA ARG A 3 53.15 -3.89 -32.17
C ARG A 3 52.19 -2.72 -31.87
N ILE A 4 52.16 -1.69 -32.71
CA ILE A 4 51.27 -0.52 -32.53
C ILE A 4 49.83 -0.88 -32.91
N ARG A 5 49.66 -1.81 -33.86
CA ARG A 5 48.35 -2.27 -34.35
C ARG A 5 47.64 -3.15 -33.31
N ASP A 6 48.39 -3.96 -32.56
CA ASP A 6 47.88 -4.73 -31.42
C ASP A 6 47.44 -3.84 -30.25
N ARG A 7 48.22 -2.80 -29.95
CA ARG A 7 47.95 -1.90 -28.82
C ARG A 7 46.67 -1.06 -29.03
N ALA A 8 46.45 -0.54 -30.24
CA ALA A 8 45.23 0.17 -30.57
C ALA A 8 43.99 -0.73 -30.55
N ASN A 9 44.15 -2.03 -30.86
CA ASN A 9 43.09 -3.01 -30.77
C ASN A 9 42.77 -3.37 -29.31
N ALA A 10 43.80 -3.55 -28.48
CA ALA A 10 43.67 -3.77 -27.03
C ALA A 10 42.91 -2.62 -26.36
N GLU A 11 43.28 -1.36 -26.63
CA GLU A 11 42.58 -0.17 -26.09
C GLU A 11 41.11 -0.04 -26.57
N ARG A 12 40.76 -0.66 -27.71
CA ARG A 12 39.37 -0.73 -28.18
C ARG A 12 38.59 -1.79 -27.41
N TYR A 13 39.19 -2.95 -27.16
CA TYR A 13 38.57 -3.99 -26.34
C TYR A 13 38.41 -3.53 -24.89
N ASP A 14 39.41 -2.87 -24.30
CA ASP A 14 39.33 -2.33 -22.94
C ASP A 14 38.16 -1.36 -22.77
N ARG A 15 37.96 -0.44 -23.74
CA ARG A 15 36.81 0.47 -23.74
C ARG A 15 35.46 -0.24 -23.89
N MET A 16 35.40 -1.29 -24.70
CA MET A 16 34.17 -2.09 -24.84
C MET A 16 33.86 -2.89 -23.57
N ILE A 17 34.89 -3.45 -22.93
CA ILE A 17 34.79 -4.16 -21.66
C ILE A 17 34.30 -3.19 -20.58
N GLN A 18 34.95 -2.05 -20.41
CA GLN A 18 34.56 -1.03 -19.44
C GLN A 18 33.09 -0.61 -19.63
N LYS A 19 32.67 -0.33 -20.87
CA LYS A 19 31.28 0.02 -21.16
C LYS A 19 30.30 -1.09 -20.76
N ARG A 20 30.65 -2.35 -21.02
CA ARG A 20 29.81 -3.49 -20.61
C ARG A 20 29.80 -3.68 -19.10
N GLU A 21 30.90 -3.46 -18.42
CA GLU A 21 30.97 -3.51 -16.96
C GLU A 21 30.09 -2.42 -16.32
N GLU A 22 30.11 -1.21 -16.88
CA GLU A 22 29.22 -0.10 -16.46
C GLU A 22 27.75 -0.45 -16.68
N GLU A 23 27.40 -0.99 -17.86
CA GLU A 23 26.03 -1.45 -18.16
C GLU A 23 25.58 -2.58 -17.21
N ILE A 24 26.47 -3.54 -16.92
CA ILE A 24 26.20 -4.63 -15.97
C ILE A 24 26.01 -4.07 -14.55
N ALA A 25 26.82 -3.10 -14.13
CA ALA A 25 26.70 -2.47 -12.82
C ALA A 25 25.36 -1.73 -12.69
N ALA A 26 24.97 -0.97 -13.70
CA ALA A 26 23.68 -0.28 -13.74
C ALA A 26 22.50 -1.26 -13.69
N ALA A 27 22.55 -2.33 -14.49
CA ALA A 27 21.51 -3.35 -14.49
C ALA A 27 21.42 -4.11 -13.15
N LYS A 28 22.56 -4.43 -12.52
CA LYS A 28 22.59 -5.04 -11.18
C LYS A 28 21.95 -4.14 -10.13
N LYS A 29 22.23 -2.84 -10.16
CA LYS A 29 21.61 -1.87 -9.26
C LYS A 29 20.09 -1.83 -9.43
N GLN A 30 19.60 -1.79 -10.68
CA GLN A 30 18.16 -1.84 -10.95
C GLN A 30 17.50 -3.13 -10.47
N ILE A 31 18.17 -4.28 -10.65
CA ILE A 31 17.67 -5.57 -10.14
C ILE A 31 17.55 -5.54 -8.61
N GLU A 32 18.56 -5.02 -7.91
CA GLU A 32 18.54 -4.90 -6.45
C GLU A 32 17.40 -4.00 -5.96
N GLU A 33 17.20 -2.84 -6.59
CA GLU A 33 16.09 -1.94 -6.29
C GLU A 33 14.72 -2.62 -6.49
N LEU A 34 14.54 -3.33 -7.60
CA LEU A 34 13.31 -4.07 -7.88
C LEU A 34 13.08 -5.22 -6.90
N GLN A 35 14.13 -5.94 -6.51
CA GLN A 35 14.04 -7.01 -5.51
C GLN A 35 13.63 -6.45 -4.14
N ASN A 36 14.20 -5.31 -3.74
CA ASN A 36 13.83 -4.63 -2.51
C ASN A 36 12.36 -4.18 -2.52
N ILE A 37 11.89 -3.57 -3.62
CA ILE A 37 10.48 -3.20 -3.79
C ILE A 37 9.59 -4.44 -3.70
N SER A 38 9.94 -5.52 -4.41
CA SER A 38 9.15 -6.75 -4.37
C SER A 38 9.07 -7.36 -2.98
N ALA A 39 10.13 -7.31 -2.18
CA ALA A 39 10.13 -7.81 -0.81
C ALA A 39 9.18 -6.99 0.08
N VAL A 40 9.26 -5.66 -0.02
CA VAL A 40 8.38 -4.73 0.71
C VAL A 40 6.91 -4.96 0.34
N LEU A 41 6.61 -5.10 -0.95
CA LEU A 41 5.25 -5.37 -1.43
C LEU A 41 4.69 -6.70 -0.92
N ARG A 42 5.51 -7.77 -0.86
CA ARG A 42 5.07 -9.08 -0.34
C ARG A 42 4.74 -9.02 1.15
N ASP A 43 5.54 -8.33 1.96
CA ASP A 43 5.26 -8.16 3.39
C ASP A 43 3.92 -7.42 3.58
N ARG A 44 3.72 -6.33 2.84
CA ARG A 44 2.48 -5.53 2.90
C ARG A 44 1.26 -6.28 2.39
N GLN A 45 1.39 -7.06 1.31
CA GLN A 45 0.33 -7.93 0.83
C GLN A 45 -0.05 -8.99 1.88
N THR A 46 0.94 -9.53 2.61
CA THR A 46 0.69 -10.50 3.68
C THR A 46 -0.09 -9.86 4.84
N LYS A 47 0.24 -8.63 5.22
CA LYS A 47 -0.53 -7.85 6.21
C LYS A 47 -1.97 -7.62 5.76
N LEU A 48 -2.19 -7.15 4.54
CA LEU A 48 -3.52 -6.95 3.98
C LEU A 48 -4.35 -8.25 3.96
N LYS A 49 -3.74 -9.38 3.61
CA LYS A 49 -4.43 -10.68 3.65
C LYS A 49 -4.86 -11.09 5.06
N ARG A 50 -4.05 -10.77 6.07
CA ARG A 50 -4.43 -11.02 7.48
C ARG A 50 -5.62 -10.15 7.89
N ASP A 51 -5.60 -8.87 7.52
CA ASP A 51 -6.70 -7.96 7.82
C ASP A 51 -8.01 -8.41 7.16
N ILE A 52 -7.95 -8.91 5.91
CA ILE A 52 -9.12 -9.50 5.21
C ILE A 52 -9.60 -10.76 5.91
N SER A 53 -8.70 -11.69 6.25
CA SER A 53 -9.08 -12.93 6.93
C SER A 53 -9.79 -12.66 8.27
N MET A 54 -9.32 -11.66 9.02
CA MET A 54 -9.99 -11.25 10.26
C MET A 54 -11.42 -10.74 10.01
N ILE A 55 -11.66 -10.06 8.90
CA ILE A 55 -13.01 -9.60 8.53
C ILE A 55 -13.89 -10.79 8.15
N ASP A 56 -13.35 -11.76 7.41
CA ASP A 56 -14.06 -12.99 7.09
C ASP A 56 -14.46 -13.75 8.37
N ASP A 57 -13.58 -13.81 9.37
CA ASP A 57 -13.87 -14.41 10.68
C ASP A 57 -15.01 -13.64 11.41
N ILE A 58 -14.97 -12.31 11.41
CA ILE A 58 -16.01 -11.46 12.00
C ILE A 58 -17.37 -11.66 11.31
N LEU A 59 -17.38 -11.76 9.97
CA LEU A 59 -18.58 -11.98 9.19
C LEU A 59 -19.15 -13.39 9.44
N ALA A 60 -18.29 -14.40 9.60
CA ALA A 60 -18.69 -15.77 9.90
C ALA A 60 -19.34 -15.92 11.28
N GLU A 61 -18.86 -15.18 12.28
CA GLU A 61 -19.46 -15.17 13.63
C GLU A 61 -20.83 -14.49 13.68
N GLY A 62 -21.14 -13.63 12.70
CA GLY A 62 -22.42 -12.91 12.62
C GLY A 62 -22.63 -11.85 13.70
N ALA A 63 -21.63 -11.61 14.55
CA ALA A 63 -21.63 -10.60 15.59
C ALA A 63 -20.21 -10.03 15.77
N MET A 64 -20.10 -8.71 15.99
CA MET A 64 -18.84 -8.09 16.36
C MET A 64 -18.63 -8.16 17.87
N THR A 65 -17.52 -8.75 18.30
CA THR A 65 -17.07 -8.71 19.70
C THR A 65 -16.35 -7.39 20.01
N GLU A 66 -16.19 -7.07 21.30
CA GLU A 66 -15.38 -5.91 21.72
C GLU A 66 -13.92 -6.02 21.22
N ALA A 67 -13.38 -7.25 21.19
CA ALA A 67 -12.05 -7.50 20.64
C ALA A 67 -11.99 -7.12 19.15
N HIS A 68 -13.01 -7.51 18.37
CA HIS A 68 -13.13 -7.15 16.96
C HIS A 68 -13.22 -5.63 16.76
N LEU A 69 -13.97 -4.93 17.61
CA LEU A 69 -14.03 -3.47 17.57
C LEU A 69 -12.68 -2.83 17.86
N ARG A 70 -11.94 -3.29 18.87
CA ARG A 70 -10.59 -2.78 19.19
C ARG A 70 -9.58 -3.06 18.07
N MET A 71 -9.74 -4.17 17.36
CA MET A 71 -8.88 -4.53 16.24
C MET A 71 -9.15 -3.69 14.99
N LEU A 72 -10.41 -3.36 14.70
CA LEU A 72 -10.80 -2.63 13.47
C LEU A 72 -10.85 -1.12 13.66
N VAL A 73 -11.37 -0.64 14.78
CA VAL A 73 -11.64 0.79 15.00
C VAL A 73 -10.38 1.49 15.53
N GLU A 74 -10.04 2.59 14.89
CA GLU A 74 -8.99 3.52 15.31
C GLU A 74 -9.56 4.52 16.31
N LYS A 75 -10.63 5.23 15.92
CA LYS A 75 -11.28 6.25 16.74
C LYS A 75 -12.78 6.30 16.45
N ILE A 76 -13.56 6.68 17.44
CA ILE A 76 -14.98 7.00 17.29
C ILE A 76 -15.16 8.43 17.78
N TYR A 77 -15.61 9.31 16.89
CA TYR A 77 -16.01 10.66 17.24
C TYR A 77 -17.52 10.68 17.41
N VAL A 78 -17.97 11.29 18.50
CA VAL A 78 -19.38 11.38 18.86
C VAL A 78 -19.73 12.85 18.96
N GLN A 79 -20.73 13.28 18.20
CA GLN A 79 -21.22 14.65 18.21
C GLN A 79 -22.73 14.65 18.37
N GLU A 80 -23.24 15.50 19.25
CA GLU A 80 -24.68 15.72 19.40
C GLU A 80 -25.00 17.15 18.93
N THR A 81 -25.97 17.30 18.04
CA THR A 81 -26.42 18.60 17.53
C THR A 81 -27.92 18.54 17.33
N ASP A 82 -28.65 19.51 17.90
CA ASP A 82 -30.11 19.61 17.83
C ASP A 82 -30.85 18.30 18.23
N GLY A 83 -30.34 17.60 19.25
CA GLY A 83 -30.90 16.33 19.73
C GLY A 83 -30.68 15.14 18.78
N LYS A 84 -29.84 15.31 17.76
CA LYS A 84 -29.40 14.24 16.85
C LYS A 84 -27.96 13.84 17.16
N LEU A 85 -27.70 12.54 17.19
CA LEU A 85 -26.37 11.97 17.39
C LEU A 85 -25.72 11.66 16.04
N SER A 86 -24.49 12.13 15.84
CA SER A 86 -23.62 11.77 14.72
C SER A 86 -22.43 10.97 15.24
N LEU A 87 -22.09 9.90 14.52
CA LEU A 87 -20.97 9.01 14.83
C LEU A 87 -20.03 8.94 13.63
N ASP A 88 -18.80 9.40 13.79
CA ASP A 88 -17.74 9.19 12.81
C ASP A 88 -16.79 8.10 13.31
N ILE A 89 -16.84 6.93 12.66
CA ILE A 89 -16.02 5.77 13.01
C ILE A 89 -14.84 5.70 12.05
N GLN A 90 -13.64 5.98 12.55
CA GLN A 90 -12.41 5.82 11.81
C GLN A 90 -11.91 4.38 11.93
N ILE A 91 -11.75 3.68 10.80
CA ILE A 91 -11.25 2.30 10.75
C ILE A 91 -9.75 2.31 10.44
N LYS A 92 -9.02 1.33 11.02
CA LYS A 92 -7.57 1.11 10.84
C LYS A 92 -7.18 0.70 9.42
N ALA A 93 -8.11 0.18 8.64
CA ALA A 93 -7.90 -0.21 7.25
C ALA A 93 -8.43 0.86 6.26
N PRO A 94 -7.84 0.95 5.05
CA PRO A 94 -8.27 1.89 4.02
C PRO A 94 -9.53 1.39 3.30
N PHE A 95 -10.68 1.45 3.98
CA PHE A 95 -11.98 1.20 3.36
C PHE A 95 -12.52 2.45 2.67
N ARG A 96 -13.48 2.24 1.77
CA ARG A 96 -14.31 3.31 1.23
C ARG A 96 -15.08 3.96 2.37
N THR A 97 -15.16 5.29 2.34
CA THR A 97 -16.04 6.02 3.25
C THR A 97 -17.48 5.71 2.90
N HIS A 98 -18.26 5.36 3.90
CA HIS A 98 -19.66 4.98 3.78
C HIS A 98 -20.49 5.80 4.76
N LEU A 99 -21.66 6.27 4.32
CA LEU A 99 -22.58 7.05 5.14
C LEU A 99 -23.96 6.41 5.07
N ASP A 100 -24.46 5.97 6.22
CA ASP A 100 -25.83 5.50 6.41
C ASP A 100 -26.56 6.46 7.35
N VAL A 101 -27.81 6.79 7.03
CA VAL A 101 -28.69 7.60 7.89
C VAL A 101 -29.79 6.71 8.45
N TYR A 102 -30.01 6.83 9.76
CA TYR A 102 -31.01 6.07 10.48
C TYR A 102 -32.03 7.01 11.12
N GLU A 103 -33.31 6.66 11.04
CA GLU A 103 -34.39 7.32 11.78
C GLU A 103 -35.09 6.29 12.68
N ASN A 104 -35.15 6.56 13.99
CA ASN A 104 -35.76 5.66 14.99
C ASN A 104 -35.26 4.21 14.91
N GLY A 105 -33.97 4.02 14.62
CA GLY A 105 -33.34 2.69 14.49
C GLY A 105 -33.59 1.98 13.14
N THR A 106 -34.30 2.62 12.21
CA THR A 106 -34.52 2.09 10.85
C THR A 106 -33.62 2.82 9.87
N LEU A 107 -32.93 2.07 9.01
CA LEU A 107 -32.11 2.65 7.93
C LEU A 107 -33.03 3.35 6.91
N THR A 108 -32.83 4.65 6.70
CA THR A 108 -33.64 5.46 5.77
C THR A 108 -32.88 5.84 4.52
N GLU A 109 -31.59 6.15 4.64
CA GLU A 109 -30.74 6.54 3.51
C GLU A 109 -29.40 5.81 3.56
N ARG A 110 -28.94 5.39 2.39
CA ARG A 110 -27.63 4.77 2.20
C ARG A 110 -26.89 5.52 1.10
N TYR A 111 -25.81 6.17 1.48
CA TYR A 111 -24.90 6.85 0.56
C TYR A 111 -23.69 5.95 0.35
N GLY A 112 -23.66 5.27 -0.80
CA GLY A 112 -22.54 4.42 -1.18
C GLY A 112 -21.29 5.23 -1.52
N ALA A 113 -20.14 4.78 -1.01
CA ALA A 113 -18.77 5.15 -1.38
C ALA A 113 -18.58 6.63 -1.80
N LEU A 114 -18.34 7.50 -0.83
CA LEU A 114 -17.55 8.70 -1.12
C LEU A 114 -16.17 8.26 -1.64
N ASP A 115 -15.50 9.12 -2.42
CA ASP A 115 -14.26 8.80 -3.14
C ASP A 115 -13.30 7.93 -2.31
N PHE A 116 -12.78 6.88 -2.95
CA PHE A 116 -11.82 6.01 -2.30
C PHE A 116 -10.49 6.75 -2.14
N ASP A 117 -9.96 6.77 -0.91
CA ASP A 117 -8.69 7.42 -0.58
C ASP A 117 -7.50 6.62 -1.14
N TRP A 118 -7.25 6.82 -2.44
CA TRP A 118 -6.15 6.20 -3.17
C TRP A 118 -4.79 6.61 -2.61
N ASP A 119 -4.66 7.82 -2.06
CA ASP A 119 -3.42 8.31 -1.48
C ASP A 119 -3.07 7.55 -0.20
N ARG A 120 -4.06 7.32 0.68
CA ARG A 120 -3.88 6.50 1.88
C ARG A 120 -3.54 5.05 1.54
N LEU A 121 -4.19 4.47 0.52
CA LEU A 121 -3.83 3.13 0.05
C LEU A 121 -2.41 3.11 -0.53
N ALA A 122 -2.03 4.09 -1.34
CA ALA A 122 -0.71 4.19 -1.94
C ALA A 122 0.38 4.31 -0.87
N ARG A 123 0.18 5.11 0.19
CA ARG A 123 1.12 5.17 1.33
C ARG A 123 1.24 3.82 2.04
N LEU A 124 0.12 3.11 2.24
CA LEU A 124 0.15 1.78 2.85
C LEU A 124 0.88 0.74 1.97
N LEU A 125 0.76 0.82 0.64
CA LEU A 125 1.38 -0.12 -0.31
C LEU A 125 2.84 0.20 -0.65
N TYR A 126 3.17 1.47 -0.85
CA TYR A 126 4.47 1.94 -1.36
C TYR A 126 5.30 2.70 -0.32
N GLY A 127 4.66 3.28 0.72
CA GLY A 127 5.33 4.04 1.77
C GLY A 127 5.51 5.50 1.39
N ASP A 128 5.87 6.34 2.36
CA ASP A 128 5.93 7.80 2.17
C ASP A 128 7.02 8.26 1.19
N GLY A 129 7.96 7.38 0.81
CA GLY A 129 9.08 7.72 -0.09
C GLY A 129 8.79 7.59 -1.59
N LEU A 130 7.61 7.10 -1.99
CA LEU A 130 7.25 6.88 -3.41
C LEU A 130 6.05 7.72 -3.87
N VAL A 131 5.47 8.54 -3.00
CA VAL A 131 4.37 9.46 -3.34
C VAL A 131 4.96 10.86 -3.50
N GLY A 132 5.28 11.23 -4.73
CA GLY A 132 5.76 12.55 -5.15
C GLY A 132 5.00 13.04 -6.36
#